data_AF-A0A1B7MGK8-F1
#
_entry.id   AF-A0A1B7MGK8-F1
#
_cell.length_a   1.000
_cell.length_b   1.000
_cell.length_c   1.000
_cell.angle_alpha   90.00
_cell.angle_beta   90.00
_cell.angle_gamma   90.00
#
_symmetry.space_group_name_H-M   'P 1'
#
loop_
_entity.id
_entity.type
_entity.pdbx_description
1 polymer ?
#
loop_
_entity_poly.entity_id
_entity_poly.type
_entity_poly.pdbx_seq_one_letter_code
_entity_poly.pdbx_strand_id
1 'polypeptide(L)'
;MSTTATVEYRTLGKAGLRVSVPILGAMSYGTPKWAPWVLEEEPSLEIMKAAWDLGINTIDTANVYSNGESERFIAKFLKKYNIPRHQIVIATKCYSAVVNDPSIQSFTIPGIEDLPEYVNQSGLSRAAIFNAVDASLARLETSYIDLFQIHRFDRVVTPEETMKALHDLVQSGKVRYIGASSMRCWQFAMLNDVAAK
;
A
#
# COMPACT_ATOMS: atom_id res chain seq x y z
N MET A 1 15.16 -35.34 -3.71
CA MET A 1 15.41 -33.90 -3.55
C MET A 1 14.16 -33.19 -4.00
N SER A 2 13.43 -32.55 -3.09
CA SER A 2 12.24 -31.77 -3.47
C SER A 2 12.71 -30.55 -4.26
N THR A 3 12.31 -30.43 -5.52
CA THR A 3 12.54 -29.23 -6.31
C THR A 3 11.69 -28.13 -5.70
N THR A 4 12.28 -27.30 -4.84
CA THR A 4 11.65 -26.05 -4.41
C THR A 4 11.34 -25.25 -5.67
N ALA A 5 10.06 -24.99 -5.91
CA ALA A 5 9.64 -24.16 -7.03
C ALA A 5 10.33 -22.80 -6.91
N THR A 6 11.09 -22.43 -7.93
CA THR A 6 11.80 -21.15 -7.97
C THR A 6 10.80 -20.01 -8.16
N VAL A 7 10.91 -18.95 -7.37
CA VAL A 7 10.10 -17.73 -7.57
C VAL A 7 10.33 -17.17 -8.97
N GLU A 8 9.24 -16.94 -9.69
CA GLU A 8 9.27 -16.30 -11.00
C GLU A 8 9.13 -14.78 -10.86
N TYR A 9 9.69 -14.03 -11.82
CA TYR A 9 9.53 -12.59 -11.88
C TYR A 9 8.85 -12.19 -13.19
N ARG A 10 7.68 -11.58 -13.10
CA ARG A 10 6.87 -11.20 -14.26
C ARG A 10 6.70 -9.69 -14.33
N THR A 11 6.60 -9.19 -15.56
CA THR A 11 6.28 -7.78 -15.81
C THR A 11 4.82 -7.50 -15.43
N LEU A 12 4.57 -6.38 -14.75
CA LEU A 12 3.23 -5.98 -14.35
C LEU A 12 2.49 -5.33 -15.54
N GLY A 13 1.73 -6.14 -16.28
CA GLY A 13 1.01 -5.69 -17.47
C GLY A 13 1.97 -5.18 -18.55
N LYS A 14 1.75 -3.95 -19.03
CA LYS A 14 2.61 -3.28 -20.01
C LYS A 14 3.65 -2.34 -19.37
N ALA A 15 3.66 -2.21 -18.05
CA ALA A 15 4.65 -1.37 -17.36
C ALA A 15 6.06 -1.98 -17.47
N GLY A 16 7.10 -1.21 -17.14
CA GLY A 16 8.47 -1.73 -17.01
C GLY A 16 8.76 -2.41 -15.67
N LEU A 17 7.86 -2.28 -14.69
CA LEU A 17 8.01 -2.86 -13.35
C LEU A 17 7.87 -4.39 -13.39
N ARG A 18 8.83 -5.09 -12.78
CA ARG A 18 8.75 -6.55 -12.56
C ARG A 18 8.43 -6.85 -11.10
N VAL A 19 7.59 -7.85 -10.88
CA VAL A 19 7.15 -8.30 -9.55
C VAL A 19 7.40 -9.80 -9.40
N SER A 20 7.61 -10.25 -8.17
CA SER A 20 7.69 -11.68 -7.85
C SER A 20 6.32 -12.34 -7.96
N VAL A 21 6.32 -13.62 -8.34
CA VAL A 21 5.14 -14.49 -8.33
C VAL A 21 5.46 -15.69 -7.42
N PRO A 22 4.80 -15.79 -6.25
CA PRO A 22 3.74 -14.92 -5.74
C PRO A 22 4.22 -13.55 -5.19
N ILE A 23 3.25 -12.66 -4.92
CA ILE A 23 3.42 -11.42 -4.14
C ILE A 23 3.03 -11.72 -2.69
N LEU A 24 3.81 -11.22 -1.72
CA LEU A 24 3.50 -11.36 -0.30
C LEU A 24 2.46 -10.31 0.13
N GLY A 25 1.28 -10.75 0.57
CA GLY A 25 0.28 -9.86 1.16
C GLY A 25 0.55 -9.60 2.64
N ALA A 26 0.58 -8.33 3.04
CA ALA A 26 0.98 -7.89 4.38
C ALA A 26 -0.20 -7.48 5.29
N MET A 27 -1.45 -7.76 4.90
CA MET A 27 -2.63 -7.41 5.70
C MET A 27 -2.63 -8.10 7.08
N SER A 28 -1.99 -9.26 7.19
CA SER A 28 -1.90 -10.05 8.43
C SER A 28 -0.78 -9.62 9.37
N TYR A 29 -0.12 -8.48 9.13
CA TYR A 29 1.00 -8.02 9.95
C TYR A 29 0.62 -6.75 10.72
N GLY A 30 0.75 -6.78 12.04
CA GLY A 30 0.44 -5.64 12.91
C GLY A 30 0.03 -6.06 14.31
N THR A 31 -1.17 -5.68 14.76
CA THR A 31 -1.69 -6.02 16.09
C THR A 31 -2.97 -6.87 16.03
N PRO A 32 -3.07 -7.96 16.82
CA PRO A 32 -4.28 -8.75 16.98
C PRO A 32 -5.50 -7.95 17.50
N LYS A 33 -5.27 -6.76 18.08
CA LYS A 33 -6.36 -5.85 18.47
C LYS A 33 -7.20 -5.41 17.28
N TRP A 34 -6.57 -5.24 16.12
CA TRP A 34 -7.23 -4.80 14.89
C TRP A 34 -8.08 -5.90 14.27
N ALA A 35 -7.56 -7.13 14.23
CA ALA A 35 -8.33 -8.33 13.93
C ALA A 35 -7.65 -9.57 14.53
N PRO A 36 -8.40 -10.60 15.00
CA PRO A 36 -7.82 -11.75 15.72
C PRO A 36 -6.79 -12.58 14.95
N TRP A 37 -6.80 -12.52 13.62
CA TRP A 37 -5.89 -13.27 12.74
C TRP A 37 -4.62 -12.49 12.37
N VAL A 38 -4.50 -11.23 12.80
CA VAL A 38 -3.28 -10.44 12.59
C VAL A 38 -2.18 -10.94 13.51
N LEU A 39 -0.97 -11.04 12.97
CA LEU A 39 0.23 -11.49 13.65
C LEU A 39 1.00 -10.29 14.21
N GLU A 40 1.53 -10.47 15.41
CA GLU A 40 2.47 -9.52 16.03
C GLU A 40 3.82 -9.50 15.32
N GLU A 41 4.74 -8.66 15.80
CA GLU A 41 5.97 -8.32 15.10
C GLU A 41 6.85 -9.54 14.76
N GLU A 42 7.32 -10.29 15.76
CA GLU A 42 8.25 -11.40 15.53
C GLU A 42 7.76 -12.42 14.50
N PRO A 43 6.55 -13.02 14.61
CA PRO A 43 6.08 -13.95 13.58
C PRO A 43 5.87 -13.29 12.21
N SER A 44 5.51 -12.00 12.16
CA SER A 44 5.41 -11.26 10.90
C SER A 44 6.77 -11.12 10.21
N LEU A 45 7.82 -10.78 10.97
CA LEU A 45 9.18 -10.64 10.46
C LEU A 45 9.75 -11.98 9.99
N GLU A 46 9.45 -13.07 10.71
CA GLU A 46 9.86 -14.43 10.32
C GLU A 46 9.24 -14.87 8.99
N ILE A 47 7.94 -14.61 8.78
CA ILE A 47 7.26 -14.93 7.52
C ILE A 47 7.83 -14.09 6.37
N MET A 48 8.03 -12.78 6.57
CA MET A 48 8.66 -11.92 5.55
C MET A 48 10.07 -12.41 5.20
N LYS A 49 10.84 -12.86 6.20
CA LYS A 49 12.18 -13.42 5.99
C LYS A 49 12.15 -14.73 5.21
N ALA A 50 11.24 -15.64 5.56
CA ALA A 50 11.07 -16.89 4.82
C ALA A 50 10.68 -16.64 3.35
N ALA A 51 9.79 -15.68 3.10
CA ALA A 51 9.42 -15.27 1.75
C ALA A 51 10.63 -14.72 0.97
N TRP A 52 11.40 -13.82 1.58
CA TRP A 52 12.61 -13.27 1.00
C TRP A 52 13.67 -14.33 0.68
N ASP A 53 13.90 -15.29 1.58
CA ASP A 53 14.86 -16.38 1.38
C ASP A 53 14.49 -17.31 0.23
N LEU A 54 13.20 -17.39 -0.09
CA LEU A 54 12.69 -18.12 -1.26
C LEU A 54 12.74 -17.28 -2.55
N GLY A 55 13.11 -16.00 -2.46
CA GLY A 55 13.20 -15.08 -3.59
C GLY A 55 11.95 -14.23 -3.82
N ILE A 56 10.97 -14.23 -2.92
CA ILE A 56 9.81 -13.31 -3.00
C ILE A 56 10.30 -11.92 -2.58
N ASN A 57 10.21 -10.95 -3.48
CA ASN A 57 10.66 -9.58 -3.21
C ASN A 57 9.60 -8.51 -3.44
N THR A 58 8.37 -8.88 -3.73
CA THR A 58 7.25 -7.94 -3.87
C THR A 58 6.30 -8.11 -2.68
N ILE A 59 6.03 -7.01 -1.98
CA ILE A 59 5.15 -6.95 -0.82
C ILE A 59 4.00 -5.99 -1.11
N ASP A 60 2.76 -6.46 -0.92
CA ASP A 60 1.55 -5.64 -0.99
C ASP A 60 1.03 -5.35 0.43
N THR A 61 0.93 -4.06 0.76
CA THR A 61 0.37 -3.54 2.01
C THR A 61 -0.68 -2.45 1.71
N ALA A 62 -1.19 -1.75 2.72
CA ALA A 62 -2.02 -0.57 2.59
C ALA A 62 -1.90 0.28 3.86
N ASN A 63 -2.13 1.59 3.74
CA ASN A 63 -2.09 2.52 4.87
C ASN A 63 -2.93 2.04 6.08
N VAL A 64 -4.12 1.48 5.82
CA VAL A 64 -5.09 1.09 6.86
C VAL A 64 -4.81 -0.29 7.47
N TYR A 65 -3.93 -1.11 6.89
CA TYR A 65 -3.66 -2.45 7.41
C TYR A 65 -3.05 -2.35 8.81
N SER A 66 -3.82 -2.83 9.80
CA SER A 66 -3.50 -2.66 11.21
C SER A 66 -3.16 -1.22 11.59
N ASN A 67 -3.90 -0.24 11.04
CA ASN A 67 -3.68 1.20 11.25
C ASN A 67 -2.23 1.64 11.00
N GLY A 68 -1.61 1.10 9.94
CA GLY A 68 -0.27 1.46 9.50
C GLY A 68 0.85 0.61 10.10
N GLU A 69 0.56 -0.27 11.06
CA GLU A 69 1.58 -1.15 11.64
C GLU A 69 2.16 -2.13 10.61
N SER A 70 1.36 -2.55 9.62
CA SER A 70 1.87 -3.38 8.50
C SER A 70 3.04 -2.70 7.77
N GLU A 71 2.93 -1.39 7.48
CA GLU A 71 4.00 -0.61 6.86
C GLU A 71 5.22 -0.46 7.78
N ARG A 72 5.00 -0.24 9.08
CA ARG A 72 6.11 -0.18 10.06
C ARG A 72 6.84 -1.51 10.18
N PHE A 73 6.13 -2.63 10.14
CA PHE A 73 6.74 -3.96 10.22
C PHE A 73 7.57 -4.24 8.97
N ILE A 74 7.15 -3.80 7.78
CA ILE A 74 7.98 -3.87 6.57
C ILE A 74 9.27 -3.05 6.75
N ALA A 75 9.22 -1.83 7.31
CA ALA A 75 10.43 -1.05 7.59
C ALA A 75 11.39 -1.79 8.55
N LYS A 76 10.85 -2.35 9.64
CA LYS A 76 11.62 -3.15 10.61
C LYS A 76 12.21 -4.40 9.98
N PHE A 77 11.47 -5.09 9.12
CA PHE A 77 11.94 -6.24 8.35
C PHE A 77 13.18 -5.90 7.52
N LEU A 78 13.11 -4.82 6.73
CA LEU A 78 14.24 -4.40 5.89
C LEU A 78 15.49 -4.08 6.73
N LYS A 79 15.32 -3.38 7.85
CA LYS A 79 16.42 -3.04 8.76
C LYS A 79 16.99 -4.26 9.48
N LYS A 80 16.14 -5.10 10.09
CA LYS A 80 16.54 -6.28 10.89
C LYS A 80 17.39 -7.25 10.07
N TYR A 81 17.07 -7.43 8.81
CA TYR A 81 17.77 -8.35 7.91
C TYR A 81 18.70 -7.66 6.90
N ASN A 82 18.96 -6.36 7.08
CA ASN A 82 19.84 -5.55 6.23
C ASN A 82 19.54 -5.69 4.74
N ILE A 83 18.25 -5.72 4.38
CA ILE A 83 17.78 -5.89 3.00
C ILE A 83 17.89 -4.54 2.28
N PRO A 84 18.62 -4.45 1.16
CA PRO A 84 18.71 -3.21 0.42
C PRO A 84 17.33 -2.81 -0.14
N ARG A 85 16.87 -1.59 0.19
CA ARG A 85 15.54 -1.09 -0.21
C ARG A 85 15.24 -1.24 -1.71
N HIS A 86 16.25 -1.09 -2.57
CA HIS A 86 16.11 -1.21 -4.04
C HIS A 86 15.89 -2.65 -4.55
N GLN A 87 16.06 -3.66 -3.71
CA GLN A 87 15.83 -5.06 -4.07
C GLN A 87 14.39 -5.53 -3.77
N ILE A 88 13.60 -4.70 -3.09
CA ILE A 88 12.21 -4.99 -2.72
C ILE A 88 11.30 -4.03 -3.48
N VAL A 89 10.18 -4.57 -3.99
CA VAL A 89 9.08 -3.79 -4.54
C VAL A 89 7.98 -3.68 -3.49
N ILE A 90 7.66 -2.46 -3.06
CA ILE A 90 6.59 -2.19 -2.09
C ILE A 90 5.40 -1.57 -2.81
N ALA A 91 4.27 -2.28 -2.78
CA ALA A 91 2.97 -1.76 -3.18
C ALA A 91 2.18 -1.35 -1.93
N THR A 92 1.76 -0.09 -1.84
CA THR A 92 0.85 0.38 -0.78
C THR A 92 -0.35 1.10 -1.36
N LYS A 93 -1.33 1.42 -0.52
CA LYS A 93 -2.62 1.97 -0.93
C LYS A 93 -3.07 3.09 0.00
N CYS A 94 -3.96 3.95 -0.51
CA CYS A 94 -4.72 4.91 0.29
C CYS A 94 -6.22 4.80 -0.01
N TYR A 95 -7.04 5.03 1.01
CA TYR A 95 -8.46 5.43 0.88
C TYR A 95 -9.05 5.69 2.27
N SER A 96 -8.92 4.74 3.19
CA SER A 96 -9.47 4.84 4.54
C SER A 96 -8.50 5.53 5.50
N ALA A 97 -9.04 6.25 6.49
CA ALA A 97 -8.24 6.93 7.50
C ALA A 97 -7.44 5.94 8.36
N VAL A 98 -6.22 6.32 8.72
CA VAL A 98 -5.45 5.62 9.76
C VAL A 98 -5.81 6.25 11.10
N VAL A 99 -6.31 5.45 12.03
CA VAL A 99 -6.83 5.94 13.32
C VAL A 99 -5.93 5.54 14.48
N ASN A 100 -6.01 6.31 15.58
CA ASN A 100 -5.13 6.12 16.73
C ASN A 100 -5.49 4.88 17.56
N ASP A 101 -6.76 4.48 17.60
CA ASP A 101 -7.16 3.26 18.29
C ASP A 101 -6.80 2.04 17.44
N PRO A 102 -5.87 1.18 17.90
CA PRO A 102 -5.43 0.01 17.14
C PRO A 102 -6.53 -1.05 16.94
N SER A 103 -7.62 -1.01 17.70
CA SER A 103 -8.73 -1.95 17.58
C SER A 103 -9.75 -1.55 16.51
N ILE A 104 -9.69 -0.31 16.02
CA ILE A 104 -10.65 0.21 15.06
C ILE A 104 -10.19 -0.09 13.64
N GLN A 105 -11.07 -0.73 12.87
CA GLN A 105 -10.97 -0.82 11.42
C GLN A 105 -11.76 0.35 10.82
N SER A 106 -11.08 1.46 10.48
CA SER A 106 -11.78 2.70 10.08
C SER A 106 -12.77 2.51 8.91
N PHE A 107 -12.49 1.60 7.99
CA PHE A 107 -13.38 1.28 6.87
C PHE A 107 -14.70 0.59 7.25
N THR A 108 -14.89 0.23 8.53
CA THR A 108 -16.16 -0.34 9.03
C THR A 108 -16.98 0.66 9.85
N ILE A 109 -16.48 1.86 10.09
CA ILE A 109 -17.11 2.88 10.95
C ILE A 109 -17.55 4.07 10.08
N PRO A 110 -18.85 4.21 9.76
CA PRO A 110 -19.36 5.35 9.00
C PRO A 110 -19.16 6.68 9.74
N GLY A 111 -18.78 7.73 9.02
CA GLY A 111 -18.64 9.09 9.56
C GLY A 111 -17.36 9.30 10.37
N ILE A 112 -16.45 8.32 10.40
CA ILE A 112 -15.14 8.50 11.02
C ILE A 112 -14.33 9.58 10.32
N GLU A 113 -14.52 9.73 9.01
CA GLU A 113 -13.91 10.76 8.16
C GLU A 113 -14.37 12.18 8.48
N ASP A 114 -15.53 12.34 9.14
CA ASP A 114 -16.09 13.63 9.53
C ASP A 114 -15.60 14.12 10.90
N LEU A 115 -14.89 13.26 11.65
CA LEU A 115 -14.31 13.64 12.92
C LEU A 115 -13.13 14.61 12.70
N PRO A 116 -12.97 15.66 13.54
CA PRO A 116 -11.97 16.70 13.34
C PRO A 116 -10.53 16.20 13.11
N GLU A 117 -10.15 15.11 13.76
CA GLU A 117 -8.83 14.48 13.65
C GLU A 117 -8.59 13.72 12.34
N TYR A 118 -9.65 13.35 11.61
CA TYR A 118 -9.58 12.54 10.38
C TYR A 118 -10.05 13.28 9.12
N VAL A 119 -10.41 14.56 9.25
CA VAL A 119 -10.66 15.44 8.10
C VAL A 119 -9.43 15.47 7.19
N ASN A 120 -9.64 15.26 5.89
CA ASN A 120 -8.58 15.14 4.88
C ASN A 120 -7.59 13.98 5.11
N GLN A 121 -7.98 12.94 5.87
CA GLN A 121 -7.18 11.73 6.06
C GLN A 121 -7.74 10.50 5.31
N SER A 122 -8.84 10.66 4.58
CA SER A 122 -9.49 9.61 3.81
C SER A 122 -10.05 10.13 2.47
N GLY A 123 -10.50 9.20 1.62
CA GLY A 123 -10.93 9.48 0.26
C GLY A 123 -9.75 9.73 -0.69
N LEU A 124 -10.07 10.29 -1.86
CA LEU A 124 -9.11 10.54 -2.95
C LEU A 124 -8.95 12.03 -3.27
N SER A 125 -9.27 12.91 -2.33
CA SER A 125 -8.95 14.33 -2.47
C SER A 125 -7.44 14.51 -2.55
N ARG A 126 -6.97 15.59 -3.19
CA ARG A 126 -5.53 15.86 -3.29
C ARG A 126 -4.87 15.88 -1.92
N ALA A 127 -5.48 16.55 -0.94
CA ALA A 127 -4.96 16.65 0.41
C ALA A 127 -4.83 15.27 1.06
N ALA A 128 -5.88 14.43 0.98
CA ALA A 128 -5.86 13.09 1.55
C ALA A 128 -4.82 12.18 0.90
N ILE A 129 -4.70 12.22 -0.43
CA ILE A 129 -3.70 11.45 -1.18
C ILE A 129 -2.28 11.83 -0.76
N PHE A 130 -1.97 13.13 -0.68
CA PHE A 130 -0.64 13.61 -0.31
C PHE A 130 -0.31 13.28 1.15
N ASN A 131 -1.26 13.50 2.07
CA ASN A 131 -1.12 13.12 3.48
C ASN A 131 -0.87 11.61 3.63
N ALA A 132 -1.61 10.78 2.89
CA ALA A 132 -1.45 9.34 2.93
C ALA A 132 -0.08 8.88 2.43
N VAL A 133 0.43 9.45 1.33
CA VAL A 133 1.77 9.12 0.82
C VAL A 133 2.85 9.53 1.81
N ASP A 134 2.80 10.76 2.35
CA ASP A 134 3.81 11.23 3.30
C ASP A 134 3.81 10.38 4.58
N ALA A 135 2.62 10.01 5.07
CA ALA A 135 2.50 9.12 6.22
C ALA A 135 3.00 7.70 5.92
N SER A 136 2.71 7.15 4.73
CA SER A 136 3.22 5.83 4.31
C SER A 136 4.74 5.82 4.15
N LEU A 137 5.33 6.86 3.54
CA LEU A 137 6.79 7.01 3.43
C LEU A 137 7.46 7.06 4.81
N ALA A 138 6.86 7.79 5.75
CA ALA A 138 7.34 7.86 7.13
C ALA A 138 7.24 6.50 7.84
N ARG A 139 6.13 5.76 7.70
CA ARG A 139 5.97 4.43 8.31
C ARG A 139 6.87 3.37 7.70
N LEU A 140 7.07 3.41 6.37
CA LEU A 140 7.97 2.51 5.62
C LEU A 140 9.45 2.91 5.77
N GLU A 141 9.72 4.08 6.34
CA GLU A 141 11.06 4.66 6.50
C GLU A 141 11.85 4.68 5.18
N THR A 142 11.20 5.15 4.11
CA THR A 142 11.76 5.20 2.76
C THR A 142 11.39 6.50 2.06
N SER A 143 12.15 6.86 1.02
CA SER A 143 11.91 8.08 0.24
C SER A 143 11.02 7.87 -0.99
N TYR A 144 10.67 6.61 -1.33
CA TYR A 144 9.79 6.32 -2.46
C TYR A 144 8.95 5.06 -2.26
N ILE A 145 7.78 5.04 -2.90
CA ILE A 145 6.88 3.90 -3.05
C ILE A 145 7.00 3.38 -4.49
N ASP A 146 7.15 2.06 -4.67
CA ASP A 146 7.26 1.47 -6.00
C ASP A 146 5.91 1.50 -6.73
N LEU A 147 4.84 1.05 -6.08
CA LEU A 147 3.49 1.08 -6.62
C LEU A 147 2.50 1.65 -5.60
N PHE A 148 1.93 2.82 -5.89
CA PHE A 148 0.90 3.42 -5.07
C PHE A 148 -0.48 3.23 -5.69
N GLN A 149 -1.43 2.68 -4.94
CA GLN A 149 -2.74 2.33 -5.46
C GLN A 149 -3.86 3.08 -4.75
N ILE A 150 -4.86 3.55 -5.48
CA ILE A 150 -6.12 3.92 -4.86
C ILE A 150 -6.83 2.64 -4.40
N HIS A 151 -7.21 2.57 -3.12
CA HIS A 151 -7.72 1.34 -2.52
C HIS A 151 -9.19 1.11 -2.89
N ARG A 152 -9.97 2.17 -3.11
CA ARG A 152 -11.36 2.16 -3.56
C ARG A 152 -11.61 3.35 -4.49
N PHE A 153 -12.65 3.26 -5.30
CA PHE A 153 -13.13 4.42 -6.07
C PHE A 153 -13.87 5.42 -5.16
N ASP A 154 -13.50 6.69 -5.26
CA ASP A 154 -14.18 7.81 -4.60
C ASP A 154 -15.28 8.38 -5.49
N ARG A 155 -16.50 8.54 -4.96
CA ARG A 155 -17.66 9.04 -5.71
C ARG A 155 -17.90 10.54 -5.54
N VAL A 156 -17.19 11.18 -4.62
CA VAL A 156 -17.33 12.58 -4.27
C VAL A 156 -16.27 13.40 -5.00
N VAL A 157 -15.03 12.91 -5.02
CA VAL A 157 -13.90 13.61 -5.66
C VAL A 157 -13.91 13.38 -7.17
N THR A 158 -13.63 14.45 -7.93
CA THR A 158 -13.57 14.34 -9.38
C THR A 158 -12.42 13.43 -9.84
N PRO A 159 -12.62 12.66 -10.92
CA PRO A 159 -11.55 11.89 -11.55
C PRO A 159 -10.32 12.73 -11.90
N GLU A 160 -10.53 13.96 -12.38
CA GLU A 160 -9.49 14.90 -12.78
C GLU A 160 -8.60 15.30 -11.60
N GLU A 161 -9.19 15.66 -10.45
CA GLU A 161 -8.42 15.98 -9.25
C GLU A 161 -7.62 14.78 -8.76
N THR A 162 -8.27 13.61 -8.67
CA THR A 162 -7.65 12.35 -8.22
C THR A 162 -6.44 12.01 -9.09
N MET A 163 -6.63 11.96 -10.42
CA MET A 163 -5.56 11.58 -11.34
C MET A 163 -4.46 12.64 -11.42
N LYS A 164 -4.79 13.93 -11.30
CA LYS A 164 -3.76 14.99 -11.21
C LYS A 164 -2.93 14.87 -9.94
N ALA A 165 -3.55 14.56 -8.80
CA ALA A 165 -2.83 14.34 -7.54
C ALA A 165 -1.87 13.14 -7.64
N LEU A 166 -2.35 12.01 -8.18
CA LEU A 166 -1.52 10.83 -8.41
C LEU A 166 -0.36 11.11 -9.39
N HIS A 167 -0.62 11.82 -10.47
CA HIS A 167 0.42 12.23 -11.44
C HIS A 167 1.50 13.09 -10.79
N ASP A 168 1.11 14.08 -9.97
CA ASP A 168 2.06 14.97 -9.29
C ASP A 168 2.97 14.22 -8.32
N LEU A 169 2.46 13.18 -7.66
CA LEU A 169 3.28 12.31 -6.81
C LEU A 169 4.32 11.54 -7.62
N VAL A 170 3.98 11.08 -8.84
CA VAL A 170 4.95 10.47 -9.75
C VAL A 170 5.99 11.48 -10.19
N GLN A 171 5.58 12.68 -10.62
CA GLN A 171 6.50 13.75 -11.01
C GLN A 171 7.44 14.17 -9.87
N SER A 172 6.96 14.15 -8.62
CA SER A 172 7.77 14.46 -7.45
C SER A 172 8.82 13.39 -7.10
N GLY A 173 8.71 12.18 -7.68
CA GLY A 173 9.58 11.05 -7.39
C GLY A 173 9.26 10.28 -6.11
N LYS A 174 8.26 10.71 -5.32
CA LYS A 174 7.77 10.00 -4.13
C LYS A 174 7.11 8.65 -4.48
N VAL A 175 6.57 8.54 -5.69
CA VAL A 175 5.91 7.33 -6.20
C VAL A 175 6.51 6.99 -7.57
N ARG A 176 6.77 5.71 -7.85
CA ARG A 176 7.29 5.27 -9.17
C ARG A 176 6.18 4.91 -10.14
N TYR A 177 5.22 4.11 -9.69
CA TYR A 177 4.08 3.66 -10.47
C TYR A 177 2.78 3.88 -9.68
N ILE A 178 1.69 4.11 -10.41
CA ILE A 178 0.35 4.24 -9.83
C ILE A 178 -0.55 3.09 -10.29
N GLY A 179 -1.53 2.75 -9.47
CA GLY A 179 -2.50 1.71 -9.76
C GLY A 179 -3.84 1.96 -9.06
N ALA A 180 -4.75 1.00 -9.20
CA ALA A 180 -6.09 1.10 -8.66
C ALA A 180 -6.61 -0.26 -8.20
N SER A 181 -7.46 -0.23 -7.17
CA SER A 181 -8.09 -1.41 -6.58
C SER A 181 -9.60 -1.19 -6.40
N SER A 182 -10.35 -2.29 -6.46
CA SER A 182 -11.77 -2.39 -6.11
C SER A 182 -12.65 -1.25 -6.62
N MET A 183 -12.94 -1.30 -7.93
CA MET A 183 -13.90 -0.42 -8.58
C MET A 183 -14.55 -1.11 -9.78
N ARG A 184 -15.62 -0.50 -10.31
CA ARG A 184 -16.27 -1.00 -11.52
C ARG A 184 -15.35 -0.78 -12.73
N CYS A 185 -15.41 -1.66 -13.71
CA CYS A 185 -14.59 -1.57 -14.93
C CYS A 185 -14.70 -0.20 -15.62
N TRP A 186 -15.91 0.37 -15.72
CA TRP A 186 -16.12 1.68 -16.34
C TRP A 186 -15.50 2.84 -15.53
N GLN A 187 -15.44 2.72 -14.19
CA GLN A 187 -14.80 3.72 -13.34
C GLN A 187 -13.29 3.71 -13.58
N PHE A 188 -12.71 2.51 -13.70
CA PHE A 188 -11.30 2.36 -14.03
C PHE A 188 -10.99 2.89 -15.44
N ALA A 189 -11.82 2.59 -16.44
CA ALA A 189 -11.67 3.11 -17.80
C ALA A 189 -11.73 4.65 -17.83
N MET A 190 -12.66 5.25 -17.09
CA MET A 190 -12.78 6.70 -16.93
C MET A 190 -11.51 7.33 -16.34
N LEU A 191 -10.95 6.75 -15.28
CA LEU A 191 -9.68 7.25 -14.70
C LEU A 191 -8.51 7.13 -15.68
N ASN A 192 -8.46 6.06 -16.50
CA ASN A 192 -7.44 5.93 -17.54
C ASN A 192 -7.61 6.95 -18.68
N ASP A 193 -8.84 7.31 -19.06
CA ASP A 193 -9.10 8.36 -20.03
C ASP A 193 -8.59 9.73 -19.55
N VAL A 194 -8.81 10.04 -18.28
CA VAL A 194 -8.26 11.25 -17.65
C VAL A 194 -6.72 11.22 -17.67
N ALA A 195 -6.10 10.08 -17.36
CA ALA A 195 -4.64 9.95 -17.36
C ALA A 195 -3.98 10.02 -18.74
N ALA A 196 -4.76 9.79 -19.81
CA ALA A 196 -4.26 9.84 -21.19
C ALA A 196 -4.22 11.26 -21.77
N LYS A 197 -4.85 12.22 -21.08
CA LYS A 197 -4.89 13.65 -21.45
C LYS A 197 -3.72 14.39 -20.79
#